data_AF-A0A1G7JWQ3-F1
#
_entry.id   AF-A0A1G7JWQ3-F1
#
_cell.length_a   1.000
_cell.length_b   1.000
_cell.length_c   1.000
_cell.angle_alpha   90.00
_cell.angle_beta   90.00
_cell.angle_gamma   90.00
#
_symmetry.space_group_name_H-M   'P 1'
#
loop_
_entity.id
_entity.type
_entity.pdbx_description
1 polymer ?
#
loop_
_entity_poly.entity_id
_entity_poly.type
_entity_poly.pdbx_seq_one_letter_code
_entity_poly.pdbx_strand_id
1 'polypeptide(L)'
;MDTHHPRRNGRRAFLKGAAAAGLILGSGFTARAAQAAANPREIRTISFDRCVAMTPQQIAEASPLARKAWTFLRETAGGIQDAALRRQVLDILDNPAPTLAQNLDQKAAAKALREAGLLAADPDTPLLPPVADPQRAPQPFFSAPGSGWQSHHAYPGGLATHVAMNVRSTLGLLRDYPETFGFAPDKDVALAAQLLHDLHKPWVFQWRKDGACRTEQPLAATGEHHVLSVAESIVRKLPAPVVVAQACAHTHPGTAKDEALVVGWIKAAALLAGVDPVRADLLAPGGKTLPLPRRAEGFLVHLGDHDFVLSVPAAQWVTPALRNLAEEKYGLKGADLDGLPFNNFRNYVFAQVSAMRLYGALAAQGPAAVAELAAAAVRPA
;
A
#
# COMPACT_ATOMS: atom_id res chain seq x y z
N MET A 1 72.50 -29.23 -19.04
CA MET A 1 72.23 -30.08 -17.86
C MET A 1 70.99 -29.56 -17.17
N ASP A 2 69.91 -30.28 -17.44
CA ASP A 2 68.66 -30.46 -16.69
C ASP A 2 67.89 -29.29 -16.09
N THR A 3 66.82 -29.04 -16.84
CA THR A 3 65.54 -28.40 -16.53
C THR A 3 64.83 -28.99 -15.31
N HIS A 4 64.14 -28.15 -14.54
CA HIS A 4 62.88 -28.56 -13.92
C HIS A 4 61.84 -27.43 -13.87
N HIS A 5 60.78 -27.65 -14.65
CA HIS A 5 59.43 -27.08 -14.45
C HIS A 5 58.62 -28.05 -13.59
N PRO A 6 57.64 -27.57 -12.79
CA PRO A 6 56.23 -27.83 -13.14
C PRO A 6 55.32 -26.61 -12.82
N ARG A 7 54.38 -26.23 -13.70
CA ARG A 7 53.02 -26.75 -14.00
C ARG A 7 51.91 -26.43 -12.97
N ARG A 8 50.86 -25.85 -13.57
CA ARG A 8 49.50 -25.51 -13.13
C ARG A 8 48.65 -26.69 -12.64
N ASN A 9 47.62 -26.29 -11.89
CA ASN A 9 46.25 -26.84 -11.75
C ASN A 9 45.99 -27.98 -10.76
N GLY A 10 44.97 -27.77 -9.92
CA GLY A 10 44.34 -28.86 -9.18
C GLY A 10 43.28 -28.48 -8.16
N ARG A 11 42.27 -27.67 -8.51
CA ARG A 11 40.98 -27.65 -7.77
C ARG A 11 40.35 -29.03 -7.92
N ARG A 12 40.60 -29.97 -6.98
CA ARG A 12 39.85 -31.21 -6.67
C ARG A 12 40.74 -32.16 -5.87
N ALA A 13 40.85 -31.96 -4.56
CA ALA A 13 41.32 -32.99 -3.62
C ALA A 13 41.03 -32.55 -2.17
N PHE A 14 39.75 -32.44 -1.80
CA PHE A 14 39.39 -32.39 -0.38
C PHE A 14 38.09 -33.14 -0.13
N LEU A 15 38.07 -34.41 -0.52
CA LEU A 15 37.10 -35.39 -0.07
C LEU A 15 37.82 -36.73 -0.02
N LYS A 16 38.16 -37.18 1.19
CA LYS A 16 38.17 -38.57 1.70
C LYS A 16 39.12 -38.72 2.90
N GLY A 17 38.57 -39.10 4.06
CA GLY A 17 39.28 -39.96 5.02
C GLY A 17 39.11 -39.65 6.52
N ALA A 18 38.38 -40.53 7.22
CA ALA A 18 38.29 -40.75 8.68
C ALA A 18 37.65 -39.63 9.53
N ALA A 19 36.42 -39.70 10.05
CA ALA A 19 35.68 -40.76 10.75
C ALA A 19 36.29 -41.21 12.09
N ALA A 20 35.71 -40.67 13.18
CA ALA A 20 35.39 -41.30 14.48
C ALA A 20 36.07 -40.69 15.72
N ALA A 21 35.35 -39.82 16.43
CA ALA A 21 35.17 -39.82 17.89
C ALA A 21 34.32 -38.62 18.33
N GLY A 22 33.21 -38.87 19.04
CA GLY A 22 32.44 -37.83 19.73
C GLY A 22 30.94 -37.84 19.43
N LEU A 23 30.23 -38.88 19.84
CA LEU A 23 28.77 -38.88 19.90
C LEU A 23 28.34 -38.00 21.09
N ILE A 24 28.25 -36.69 20.90
CA ILE A 24 27.42 -35.84 21.75
C ILE A 24 26.05 -35.81 21.09
N LEU A 25 25.11 -36.58 21.64
CA LEU A 25 23.69 -36.44 21.37
C LEU A 25 23.24 -35.09 21.96
N GLY A 26 23.58 -34.01 21.24
CA GLY A 26 23.00 -32.70 21.44
C GLY A 26 21.56 -32.77 21.00
N SER A 27 20.68 -32.93 21.98
CA SER A 27 19.26 -32.61 21.95
C SER A 27 18.93 -31.64 20.82
N GLY A 28 18.09 -32.10 19.90
CA GLY A 28 17.79 -31.40 18.66
C GLY A 28 17.58 -29.91 18.83
N PHE A 29 18.18 -29.14 17.95
CA PHE A 29 17.56 -27.94 17.45
C PHE A 29 16.27 -28.35 16.73
N THR A 30 15.26 -28.77 17.48
CA THR A 30 13.92 -28.33 17.15
C THR A 30 14.00 -26.83 17.32
N ALA A 31 14.23 -26.12 16.21
CA ALA A 31 13.66 -24.79 16.10
C ALA A 31 12.20 -25.01 16.47
N ARG A 32 11.84 -24.71 17.73
CA ARG A 32 10.49 -24.27 18.04
C ARG A 32 10.37 -23.08 17.11
N ALA A 33 9.83 -23.30 15.91
CA ALA A 33 9.11 -22.27 15.21
C ALA A 33 8.21 -21.73 16.30
N ALA A 34 8.57 -20.56 16.83
CA ALA A 34 7.69 -19.86 17.74
C ALA A 34 6.40 -19.84 16.95
N GLN A 35 5.42 -20.61 17.39
CA GLN A 35 4.07 -20.57 16.88
C GLN A 35 3.77 -19.09 17.01
N ALA A 36 3.86 -18.34 15.90
CA ALA A 36 3.77 -16.89 15.93
C ALA A 36 2.47 -16.67 16.65
N ALA A 37 2.55 -16.20 17.90
CA ALA A 37 1.45 -16.31 18.84
C ALA A 37 0.31 -15.63 18.13
N ALA A 38 -0.61 -16.45 17.62
CA ALA A 38 -1.65 -16.01 16.73
C ALA A 38 -2.55 -15.28 17.68
N ASN A 39 -2.23 -14.01 17.93
CA ASN A 39 -3.02 -13.13 18.76
C ASN A 39 -4.39 -13.28 18.12
N PRO A 40 -5.35 -13.95 18.78
CA PRO A 40 -6.56 -14.37 18.09
C PRO A 40 -7.31 -13.08 17.87
N ARG A 41 -7.02 -12.43 16.74
CA ARG A 41 -7.75 -11.26 16.30
C ARG A 41 -9.17 -11.75 16.25
N GLU A 42 -10.01 -11.08 17.01
CA GLU A 42 -11.45 -11.30 17.03
C GLU A 42 -11.90 -11.38 15.57
N ILE A 43 -12.47 -12.51 15.16
CA ILE A 43 -13.06 -12.70 13.84
C ILE A 43 -14.55 -12.64 14.07
N ARG A 44 -15.24 -11.72 13.39
CA ARG A 44 -16.70 -11.67 13.46
C ARG A 44 -17.28 -12.69 12.48
N THR A 45 -17.76 -13.80 13.00
CA THR A 45 -18.44 -14.82 12.20
C THR A 45 -19.83 -14.35 11.74
N ILE A 46 -20.16 -14.52 10.47
CA ILE A 46 -21.50 -14.30 9.90
C ILE A 46 -21.91 -15.43 8.94
N SER A 47 -23.18 -15.50 8.55
CA SER A 47 -23.61 -16.42 7.48
C SER A 47 -23.20 -15.90 6.10
N PHE A 48 -23.11 -16.81 5.13
CA PHE A 48 -22.81 -16.47 3.74
C PHE A 48 -23.83 -15.48 3.15
N ASP A 49 -25.14 -15.71 3.31
CA ASP A 49 -26.17 -14.79 2.82
C ASP A 49 -26.03 -13.39 3.40
N ARG A 50 -25.69 -13.30 4.70
CA ARG A 50 -25.42 -12.00 5.32
C ARG A 50 -24.19 -11.35 4.73
N CYS A 51 -23.13 -12.11 4.48
CA CYS A 51 -21.90 -11.64 3.85
C CYS A 51 -22.16 -11.02 2.46
N VAL A 52 -22.93 -11.72 1.62
CA VAL A 52 -23.27 -11.23 0.27
C VAL A 52 -24.10 -9.94 0.32
N ALA A 53 -25.01 -9.82 1.30
CA ALA A 53 -25.88 -8.66 1.46
C ALA A 53 -25.20 -7.41 2.05
N MET A 54 -23.96 -7.50 2.53
CA MET A 54 -23.28 -6.37 3.16
C MET A 54 -22.73 -5.36 2.16
N THR A 55 -22.83 -4.08 2.51
CA THR A 55 -22.12 -3.01 1.78
C THR A 55 -20.63 -3.01 2.16
N PRO A 56 -19.74 -2.49 1.30
CA PRO A 56 -18.32 -2.35 1.64
C PRO A 56 -18.08 -1.61 2.96
N GLN A 57 -18.84 -0.54 3.23
CA GLN A 57 -18.74 0.19 4.49
C GLN A 57 -19.11 -0.69 5.69
N GLN A 58 -20.20 -1.47 5.61
CA GLN A 58 -20.57 -2.41 6.67
C GLN A 58 -19.49 -3.49 6.89
N ILE A 59 -18.85 -3.95 5.81
CA ILE A 59 -17.73 -4.93 5.90
C ILE A 59 -16.56 -4.33 6.68
N ALA A 60 -16.16 -3.09 6.35
CA ALA A 60 -15.09 -2.38 7.04
C ALA A 60 -15.45 -2.12 8.52
N GLU A 61 -16.66 -1.66 8.80
CA GLU A 61 -17.16 -1.40 10.16
C GLU A 61 -17.18 -2.67 11.01
N ALA A 62 -17.48 -3.83 10.40
CA ALA A 62 -17.44 -5.13 11.07
C ALA A 62 -16.01 -5.60 11.36
N SER A 63 -14.98 -5.11 10.65
CA SER A 63 -13.59 -5.57 10.77
C SER A 63 -12.87 -5.03 12.02
N PRO A 64 -12.47 -5.91 12.95
CA PRO A 64 -11.63 -5.50 14.08
C PRO A 64 -10.23 -5.06 13.64
N LEU A 65 -9.74 -5.57 12.51
CA LEU A 65 -8.48 -5.16 11.91
C LEU A 65 -8.55 -3.72 11.40
N ALA A 66 -9.55 -3.39 10.59
CA ALA A 66 -9.73 -2.03 10.08
C ALA A 66 -9.92 -1.03 11.23
N ARG A 67 -10.75 -1.37 12.23
CA ARG A 67 -10.96 -0.51 13.41
C ARG A 67 -9.66 -0.22 14.16
N LYS A 68 -8.87 -1.25 14.48
CA LYS A 68 -7.58 -1.08 15.16
C LYS A 68 -6.58 -0.27 14.32
N ALA A 69 -6.55 -0.51 13.02
CA ALA A 69 -5.72 0.26 12.10
C ALA A 69 -6.13 1.73 12.10
N TRP A 70 -7.43 2.02 12.00
CA TRP A 70 -7.96 3.37 12.01
C TRP A 70 -7.68 4.13 13.32
N THR A 71 -7.93 3.50 14.47
CA THR A 71 -7.58 4.08 15.77
C THR A 71 -6.10 4.44 15.84
N PHE A 72 -5.22 3.51 15.43
CA PHE A 72 -3.78 3.75 15.41
C PHE A 72 -3.38 4.91 14.48
N LEU A 73 -3.99 5.01 13.30
CA LEU A 73 -3.73 6.12 12.37
C LEU A 73 -4.14 7.46 12.96
N ARG A 74 -5.33 7.55 13.57
CA ARG A 74 -5.81 8.77 14.23
C ARG A 74 -4.96 9.17 15.43
N GLU A 75 -4.57 8.21 16.27
CA GLU A 75 -3.66 8.45 17.39
C GLU A 75 -2.29 8.94 16.91
N THR A 76 -1.74 8.33 15.86
CA THR A 76 -0.45 8.73 15.29
C THR A 76 -0.53 10.13 14.66
N ALA A 77 -1.59 10.42 13.91
CA ALA A 77 -1.84 11.76 13.38
C ALA A 77 -1.98 12.79 14.50
N GLY A 78 -2.68 12.43 15.60
CA GLY A 78 -2.80 13.25 16.81
C GLY A 78 -1.47 13.55 17.50
N GLY A 79 -0.43 12.73 17.25
CA GLY A 79 0.92 12.90 17.79
C GLY A 79 1.86 13.80 16.96
N ILE A 80 1.43 14.28 15.80
CA ILE A 80 2.16 15.31 15.02
C ILE A 80 2.27 16.57 15.89
N GLN A 81 3.46 17.13 16.06
CA GLN A 81 3.69 18.25 16.98
C GLN A 81 3.16 19.58 16.44
N ASP A 82 3.43 19.88 15.17
CA ASP A 82 2.90 21.05 14.49
C ASP A 82 1.36 21.01 14.49
N ALA A 83 0.74 21.98 15.17
CA ALA A 83 -0.71 22.00 15.38
C ALA A 83 -1.51 22.24 14.09
N ALA A 84 -0.96 23.02 13.14
CA ALA A 84 -1.62 23.31 11.89
C ALA A 84 -1.58 22.09 10.96
N LEU A 85 -0.41 21.46 10.83
CA LEU A 85 -0.22 20.23 10.07
C LEU A 85 -1.04 19.07 10.66
N ARG A 86 -1.00 18.89 11.98
CA ARG A 86 -1.84 17.90 12.69
C ARG A 86 -3.31 18.05 12.33
N ARG A 87 -3.84 19.28 12.41
CA ARG A 87 -5.24 19.56 12.06
C ARG A 87 -5.51 19.23 10.59
N GLN A 88 -4.67 19.69 9.67
CA GLN A 88 -4.83 19.40 8.24
C GLN A 88 -4.85 17.90 7.95
N VAL A 89 -3.91 17.13 8.52
CA VAL A 89 -3.87 15.67 8.34
C VAL A 89 -5.13 15.01 8.88
N LEU A 90 -5.60 15.39 10.08
CA LEU A 90 -6.83 14.84 10.66
C LEU A 90 -8.08 15.19 9.83
N ASP A 91 -8.21 16.44 9.37
CA ASP A 91 -9.32 16.90 8.54
C ASP A 91 -9.35 16.13 7.21
N ILE A 92 -8.17 15.91 6.61
CA ILE A 92 -8.00 15.15 5.37
C ILE A 92 -8.38 13.67 5.58
N LEU A 93 -7.96 13.05 6.67
CA LEU A 93 -8.33 11.66 6.99
C LEU A 93 -9.85 11.51 7.21
N ASP A 94 -10.48 12.50 7.85
CA ASP A 94 -11.92 12.48 8.14
C ASP A 94 -12.77 12.69 6.89
N ASN A 95 -12.31 13.52 5.95
CA ASN A 95 -12.94 13.71 4.64
C ASN A 95 -11.88 13.86 3.54
N PRO A 96 -11.44 12.76 2.91
CA PRO A 96 -10.46 12.78 1.82
C PRO A 96 -11.10 13.22 0.49
N ALA A 97 -11.86 14.31 0.54
CA ALA A 97 -12.60 14.87 -0.57
C ALA A 97 -11.64 15.35 -1.68
N PRO A 98 -11.94 15.06 -2.96
CA PRO A 98 -11.13 15.50 -4.09
C PRO A 98 -11.44 16.95 -4.45
N THR A 99 -11.04 17.88 -3.59
CA THR A 99 -11.35 19.31 -3.78
C THR A 99 -10.67 19.89 -5.01
N LEU A 100 -9.56 19.29 -5.46
CA LEU A 100 -8.94 19.49 -6.76
C LEU A 100 -9.96 19.47 -7.91
N ALA A 101 -10.98 18.62 -7.85
CA ALA A 101 -11.93 18.46 -8.94
C ALA A 101 -12.93 19.63 -9.09
N GLN A 102 -13.08 20.49 -8.08
CA GLN A 102 -14.15 21.50 -8.05
C GLN A 102 -14.10 22.50 -9.21
N ASN A 103 -12.91 22.93 -9.61
CA ASN A 103 -12.72 23.96 -10.63
C ASN A 103 -11.71 23.54 -11.70
N LEU A 104 -11.38 22.25 -11.80
CA LEU A 104 -10.42 21.78 -12.79
C LEU A 104 -11.07 21.73 -14.18
N ASP A 105 -10.54 22.52 -15.11
CA ASP A 105 -10.78 22.30 -16.54
C ASP A 105 -10.03 21.03 -16.97
N GLN A 106 -10.72 19.89 -16.94
CA GLN A 106 -10.15 18.59 -17.29
C GLN A 106 -9.61 18.54 -18.72
N LYS A 107 -10.21 19.27 -19.67
CA LYS A 107 -9.75 19.28 -21.06
C LYS A 107 -8.44 20.04 -21.19
N ALA A 108 -8.35 21.23 -20.59
CA ALA A 108 -7.13 22.01 -20.58
C ALA A 108 -6.00 21.29 -19.81
N ALA A 109 -6.31 20.72 -18.64
CA ALA A 109 -5.35 19.95 -17.86
C ALA A 109 -4.85 18.71 -18.60
N ALA A 110 -5.73 17.93 -19.23
CA ALA A 110 -5.35 16.75 -20.01
C ALA A 110 -4.49 17.14 -21.22
N LYS A 111 -4.79 18.26 -21.89
CA LYS A 111 -3.96 18.80 -22.96
C LYS A 111 -2.56 19.14 -22.46
N ALA A 112 -2.45 19.90 -21.37
CA ALA A 112 -1.17 20.30 -20.79
C ALA A 112 -0.34 19.08 -20.34
N LEU A 113 -0.97 18.07 -19.74
CA LEU A 113 -0.30 16.82 -19.36
C LEU A 113 0.22 16.04 -20.58
N ARG A 114 -0.52 16.01 -21.69
CA ARG A 114 -0.07 15.37 -22.94
C ARG A 114 1.11 16.11 -23.56
N GLU A 115 1.04 17.44 -23.62
CA GLU A 115 2.15 18.30 -24.11
C GLU A 115 3.43 18.10 -23.26
N ALA A 116 3.26 17.85 -21.96
CA ALA A 116 4.37 17.52 -21.06
C ALA A 116 4.84 16.05 -21.13
N GLY A 117 4.18 15.19 -21.91
CA GLY A 117 4.48 13.75 -21.99
C GLY A 117 4.11 12.96 -20.73
N LEU A 118 3.19 13.49 -19.91
CA LEU A 118 2.78 12.93 -18.61
C LEU A 118 1.42 12.22 -18.65
N LEU A 119 0.73 12.23 -19.79
CA LEU A 119 -0.53 11.52 -20.00
C LEU A 119 -0.49 10.80 -21.35
N ALA A 120 -0.67 9.48 -21.30
CA ALA A 120 -0.76 8.63 -22.50
C ALA A 120 -2.20 8.21 -22.84
N ALA A 121 -3.17 8.51 -21.97
CA ALA A 121 -4.56 8.10 -22.16
C ALA A 121 -5.20 8.81 -23.37
N ASP A 122 -6.13 8.09 -24.01
CA ASP A 122 -6.88 8.58 -25.17
C ASP A 122 -7.55 9.93 -24.89
N PRO A 123 -7.66 10.83 -25.88
CA PRO A 123 -8.32 12.13 -25.76
C PRO A 123 -9.71 12.09 -25.11
N ASP A 124 -10.45 11.01 -25.36
CA ASP A 124 -11.84 10.84 -24.90
C ASP A 124 -11.96 10.20 -23.51
N THR A 125 -10.85 9.72 -22.93
CA THR A 125 -10.85 9.20 -21.56
C THR A 125 -10.93 10.37 -20.57
N PRO A 126 -11.94 10.40 -19.66
CA PRO A 126 -11.98 11.40 -18.60
C PRO A 126 -10.69 11.40 -17.79
N LEU A 127 -10.13 12.59 -17.55
CA LEU A 127 -8.87 12.73 -16.81
C LEU A 127 -9.03 12.32 -15.34
N LEU A 128 -10.19 12.61 -14.75
CA LEU A 128 -10.46 12.36 -13.35
C LEU A 128 -11.41 11.18 -13.14
N PRO A 129 -11.27 10.43 -12.03
CA PRO A 129 -12.30 9.50 -11.59
C PRO A 129 -13.64 10.23 -11.35
N PRO A 130 -14.78 9.52 -11.46
CA PRO A 130 -16.09 10.14 -11.25
C PRO A 130 -16.19 10.74 -9.84
N VAL A 131 -16.79 11.93 -9.75
CA VAL A 131 -17.02 12.61 -8.48
C VAL A 131 -18.40 13.26 -8.52
N ALA A 132 -19.25 12.95 -7.53
CA ALA A 132 -20.57 13.55 -7.42
C ALA A 132 -20.52 14.92 -6.73
N ASP A 133 -19.70 15.03 -5.69
CA ASP A 133 -19.48 16.26 -4.92
C ASP A 133 -17.98 16.37 -4.58
N PRO A 134 -17.23 17.32 -5.18
CA PRO A 134 -15.81 17.53 -4.90
C PRO A 134 -15.50 17.89 -3.44
N GLN A 135 -16.50 18.31 -2.65
CA GLN A 135 -16.35 18.62 -1.23
C GLN A 135 -16.57 17.40 -0.32
N ARG A 136 -16.95 16.24 -0.88
CA ARG A 136 -17.19 15.01 -0.13
C ARG A 136 -16.53 13.82 -0.80
N ALA A 137 -15.74 13.07 -0.02
CA ALA A 137 -15.16 11.82 -0.52
C ALA A 137 -16.27 10.85 -0.98
N PRO A 138 -16.13 10.18 -2.15
CA PRO A 138 -17.12 9.19 -2.62
C PRO A 138 -17.34 8.03 -1.64
N GLN A 139 -16.34 7.76 -0.80
CA GLN A 139 -16.37 6.81 0.30
C GLN A 139 -15.42 7.26 1.42
N PRO A 140 -15.66 6.87 2.68
CA PRO A 140 -14.71 7.10 3.76
C PRO A 140 -13.34 6.47 3.51
N PHE A 141 -12.27 7.11 3.99
CA PHE A 141 -10.92 6.52 4.04
C PHE A 141 -10.94 5.14 4.70
N PHE A 142 -11.69 5.05 5.79
CA PHE A 142 -11.85 3.84 6.59
C PHE A 142 -12.37 2.63 5.81
N SER A 143 -13.23 2.81 4.80
CA SER A 143 -13.83 1.71 4.03
C SER A 143 -13.22 1.51 2.64
N ALA A 144 -12.30 2.38 2.23
CA ALA A 144 -11.65 2.29 0.93
C ALA A 144 -10.70 1.08 0.84
N PRO A 145 -10.48 0.52 -0.36
CA PRO A 145 -9.47 -0.49 -0.58
C PRO A 145 -8.06 0.13 -0.54
N GLY A 146 -7.07 -0.67 -0.12
CA GLY A 146 -5.68 -0.25 -0.05
C GLY A 146 -4.95 -0.29 -1.39
N SER A 147 -5.52 -0.88 -2.43
CA SER A 147 -5.01 -0.80 -3.81
C SER A 147 -6.09 -1.23 -4.82
N GLY A 148 -5.73 -1.27 -6.11
CA GLY A 148 -6.59 -1.75 -7.17
C GLY A 148 -6.98 -3.23 -7.04
N TRP A 149 -8.05 -3.61 -7.74
CA TRP A 149 -8.60 -4.96 -7.70
C TRP A 149 -7.52 -6.02 -8.01
N GLN A 150 -7.55 -7.15 -7.30
CA GLN A 150 -6.55 -8.24 -7.39
C GLN A 150 -5.11 -7.90 -6.94
N SER A 151 -4.88 -6.71 -6.38
CA SER A 151 -3.61 -6.36 -5.72
C SER A 151 -3.72 -6.49 -4.19
N HIS A 152 -2.76 -5.94 -3.47
CA HIS A 152 -2.63 -6.01 -2.01
C HIS A 152 -3.66 -5.16 -1.28
N HIS A 153 -4.18 -5.63 -0.15
CA HIS A 153 -5.18 -4.88 0.64
C HIS A 153 -6.42 -4.39 -0.14
N ALA A 154 -6.75 -5.01 -1.28
CA ALA A 154 -7.89 -4.62 -2.12
C ALA A 154 -9.22 -5.17 -1.56
N TYR A 155 -9.61 -4.72 -0.37
CA TYR A 155 -10.83 -5.10 0.35
C TYR A 155 -11.35 -3.93 1.21
N PRO A 156 -12.62 -3.91 1.64
CA PRO A 156 -13.14 -2.82 2.47
C PRO A 156 -12.44 -2.76 3.83
N GLY A 157 -11.85 -1.60 4.16
CA GLY A 157 -10.95 -1.46 5.31
C GLY A 157 -9.46 -1.55 4.96
N GLY A 158 -9.16 -1.97 3.74
CA GLY A 158 -7.81 -2.24 3.27
C GLY A 158 -6.89 -1.01 3.24
N LEU A 159 -7.44 0.18 2.98
CA LEU A 159 -6.64 1.42 2.99
C LEU A 159 -6.14 1.74 4.40
N ALA A 160 -7.01 1.65 5.40
CA ALA A 160 -6.61 1.84 6.79
C ALA A 160 -5.53 0.83 7.20
N THR A 161 -5.65 -0.44 6.79
CA THR A 161 -4.64 -1.46 7.10
C THR A 161 -3.31 -1.23 6.40
N HIS A 162 -3.36 -0.83 5.13
CA HIS A 162 -2.20 -0.51 4.30
C HIS A 162 -1.40 0.64 4.93
N VAL A 163 -2.06 1.78 5.14
CA VAL A 163 -1.39 2.95 5.73
C VAL A 163 -0.94 2.68 7.16
N ALA A 164 -1.67 1.88 7.94
CA ALA A 164 -1.23 1.53 9.30
C ALA A 164 0.03 0.67 9.31
N MET A 165 0.20 -0.26 8.36
CA MET A 165 1.44 -1.01 8.22
C MET A 165 2.58 -0.06 7.83
N ASN A 166 2.35 0.82 6.86
CA ASN A 166 3.37 1.73 6.38
C ASN A 166 3.83 2.70 7.46
N VAL A 167 2.90 3.31 8.19
CA VAL A 167 3.20 4.20 9.32
C VAL A 167 3.97 3.48 10.43
N ARG A 168 3.69 2.19 10.70
CA ARG A 168 4.48 1.39 11.66
C ARG A 168 5.92 1.21 11.18
N SER A 169 6.11 0.90 9.90
CA SER A 169 7.44 0.81 9.30
C SER A 169 8.18 2.16 9.40
N THR A 170 7.54 3.27 9.05
CA THR A 170 8.10 4.62 9.15
C THR A 170 8.47 5.00 10.57
N LEU A 171 7.63 4.69 11.57
CA LEU A 171 7.94 4.89 12.98
C LEU A 171 9.16 4.08 13.44
N GLY A 172 9.29 2.85 12.95
CA GLY A 172 10.49 2.02 13.17
C GLY A 172 11.74 2.70 12.61
N LEU A 173 11.70 3.15 11.35
CA LEU A 173 12.81 3.87 10.72
C LEU A 173 13.14 5.18 11.47
N LEU A 174 12.14 5.95 11.89
CA LEU A 174 12.32 7.18 12.65
C LEU A 174 12.96 6.95 14.03
N ARG A 175 12.78 5.77 14.62
CA ARG A 175 13.49 5.35 15.85
C ARG A 175 14.91 4.88 15.53
N ASP A 176 15.05 4.02 14.53
CA ASP A 176 16.29 3.26 14.29
C ASP A 176 17.39 4.12 13.65
N TYR A 177 17.04 5.12 12.83
CA TYR A 177 18.03 6.01 12.21
C TYR A 177 18.82 6.83 13.24
N PRO A 178 18.19 7.50 14.23
CA PRO A 178 18.91 8.14 15.33
C PRO A 178 19.77 7.17 16.12
N GLU A 179 19.21 6.01 16.50
CA GLU A 179 19.90 5.02 17.36
C GLU A 179 21.11 4.39 16.68
N THR A 180 21.03 4.16 15.36
CA THR A 180 22.08 3.48 14.60
C THR A 180 23.08 4.46 13.99
N PHE A 181 22.63 5.61 13.51
CA PHE A 181 23.44 6.53 12.70
C PHE A 181 23.61 7.94 13.30
N GLY A 182 22.98 8.24 14.44
CA GLY A 182 23.05 9.57 15.05
C GLY A 182 22.37 10.69 14.24
N PHE A 183 21.46 10.32 13.33
CA PHE A 183 20.75 11.23 12.44
C PHE A 183 19.24 11.16 12.68
N ALA A 184 18.61 12.31 12.91
CA ALA A 184 17.17 12.42 13.19
C ALA A 184 16.43 13.09 12.03
N PRO A 185 15.70 12.30 11.21
CA PRO A 185 14.75 12.82 10.24
C PRO A 185 13.61 13.61 10.91
N ASP A 186 12.99 14.50 10.15
CA ASP A 186 11.83 15.26 10.60
C ASP A 186 10.60 14.35 10.74
N LYS A 187 10.26 14.05 12.00
CA LYS A 187 9.17 13.13 12.35
C LYS A 187 7.81 13.62 11.84
N ASP A 188 7.51 14.91 11.97
CA ASP A 188 6.21 15.44 11.58
C ASP A 188 6.03 15.38 10.06
N VAL A 189 7.09 15.72 9.31
CA VAL A 189 7.08 15.61 7.84
C VAL A 189 6.94 14.16 7.40
N ALA A 190 7.73 13.24 7.96
CA ALA A 190 7.67 11.81 7.60
C ALA A 190 6.29 11.20 7.92
N LEU A 191 5.72 11.51 9.09
CA LEU A 191 4.41 10.98 9.49
C LEU A 191 3.28 11.59 8.65
N ALA A 192 3.25 12.91 8.45
CA ALA A 192 2.21 13.53 7.64
C ALA A 192 2.25 13.01 6.19
N ALA A 193 3.44 12.92 5.60
CA ALA A 193 3.60 12.38 4.25
C ALA A 193 3.17 10.91 4.15
N GLN A 194 3.56 10.06 5.10
CA GLN A 194 3.15 8.65 5.09
C GLN A 194 1.64 8.48 5.33
N LEU A 195 1.03 9.28 6.20
CA LEU A 195 -0.41 9.22 6.46
C LEU A 195 -1.23 9.59 5.21
N LEU A 196 -0.68 10.47 4.36
CA LEU A 196 -1.38 11.05 3.21
C LEU A 196 -0.93 10.55 1.84
N HIS A 197 0.10 9.69 1.75
CA HIS A 197 0.62 9.22 0.44
C HIS A 197 -0.45 8.67 -0.49
N ASP A 198 -1.43 7.98 0.07
CA ASP A 198 -2.54 7.35 -0.62
C ASP A 198 -3.90 8.03 -0.42
N LEU A 199 -3.87 9.33 -0.10
CA LEU A 199 -5.04 10.15 0.19
C LEU A 199 -6.23 9.88 -0.75
N HIS A 200 -6.00 9.74 -2.05
CA HIS A 200 -7.06 9.60 -3.05
C HIS A 200 -7.41 8.19 -3.48
N LYS A 201 -6.92 7.16 -2.79
CA LYS A 201 -7.48 5.81 -2.94
C LYS A 201 -9.01 5.74 -2.71
N PRO A 202 -9.63 6.49 -1.78
CA PRO A 202 -11.08 6.58 -1.65
C PRO A 202 -11.79 7.14 -2.90
N TRP A 203 -11.15 8.05 -3.63
CA TRP A 203 -11.71 8.62 -4.86
C TRP A 203 -11.46 7.73 -6.09
N VAL A 204 -10.26 7.18 -6.23
CA VAL A 204 -9.85 6.39 -7.40
C VAL A 204 -10.48 4.99 -7.40
N PHE A 205 -10.47 4.32 -6.25
CA PHE A 205 -10.92 2.93 -6.10
C PHE A 205 -12.34 2.84 -5.53
N GLN A 206 -13.28 3.54 -6.16
CA GLN A 206 -14.70 3.46 -5.79
C GLN A 206 -15.24 2.05 -5.97
N TRP A 207 -16.02 1.58 -5.00
CA TRP A 207 -16.69 0.28 -5.06
C TRP A 207 -17.76 0.23 -6.16
N ARG A 208 -17.80 -0.87 -6.88
CA ARG A 208 -18.79 -1.20 -7.91
C ARG A 208 -19.87 -2.13 -7.32
N LYS A 209 -20.99 -2.24 -8.03
CA LYS A 209 -22.13 -3.09 -7.62
C LYS A 209 -21.79 -4.57 -7.51
N ASP A 210 -20.75 -5.04 -8.20
CA ASP A 210 -20.27 -6.42 -8.15
C ASP A 210 -19.31 -6.68 -6.98
N GLY A 211 -19.07 -5.72 -6.09
CA GLY A 211 -18.18 -5.87 -4.95
C GLY A 211 -16.68 -5.68 -5.26
N ALA A 212 -16.32 -5.44 -6.52
CA ALA A 212 -14.97 -5.05 -6.91
C ALA A 212 -14.81 -3.52 -6.92
N CYS A 213 -13.58 -3.01 -6.97
CA CYS A 213 -13.33 -1.57 -7.10
C CYS A 213 -13.10 -1.17 -8.57
N ARG A 214 -13.27 0.12 -8.88
CA ARG A 214 -12.94 0.72 -10.18
C ARG A 214 -11.48 0.40 -10.56
N THR A 215 -11.26 0.12 -11.84
CA THR A 215 -9.92 0.00 -12.43
C THR A 215 -9.27 1.38 -12.53
N GLU A 216 -8.12 1.51 -11.91
CA GLU A 216 -7.29 2.73 -11.97
C GLU A 216 -6.71 2.95 -13.38
N GLN A 217 -6.58 4.22 -13.75
CA GLN A 217 -5.90 4.66 -14.96
C GLN A 217 -4.45 5.10 -14.68
N PRO A 218 -3.55 4.96 -15.67
CA PRO A 218 -2.18 5.46 -15.55
C PRO A 218 -2.11 6.99 -15.69
N LEU A 219 -1.25 7.63 -14.88
CA LEU A 219 -0.92 9.05 -14.95
C LEU A 219 0.55 9.25 -14.57
N ALA A 220 1.31 9.96 -15.41
CA ALA A 220 2.74 10.21 -15.22
C ALA A 220 3.56 8.94 -14.88
N ALA A 221 3.33 7.85 -15.64
CA ALA A 221 3.98 6.55 -15.49
C ALA A 221 3.76 5.85 -14.12
N THR A 222 2.71 6.21 -13.40
CA THR A 222 2.24 5.52 -12.18
C THR A 222 0.71 5.43 -12.18
N GLY A 223 0.11 4.91 -11.11
CA GLY A 223 -1.34 4.92 -10.92
C GLY A 223 -1.85 6.34 -10.59
N GLU A 224 -2.99 6.74 -11.17
CA GLU A 224 -3.54 8.09 -10.97
C GLU A 224 -3.77 8.45 -9.50
N HIS A 225 -4.01 7.49 -8.59
CA HIS A 225 -4.16 7.78 -7.16
C HIS A 225 -2.97 8.52 -6.57
N HIS A 226 -1.74 8.19 -7.00
CA HIS A 226 -0.54 8.80 -6.46
C HIS A 226 -0.46 10.28 -6.83
N VAL A 227 -0.55 10.57 -8.13
CA VAL A 227 -0.46 11.95 -8.65
C VAL A 227 -1.63 12.80 -8.15
N LEU A 228 -2.84 12.24 -8.11
CA LEU A 228 -4.02 12.94 -7.59
C LEU A 228 -3.85 13.23 -6.09
N SER A 229 -3.30 12.30 -5.29
CA SER A 229 -3.03 12.52 -3.85
C SER A 229 -2.03 13.65 -3.64
N VAL A 230 -0.97 13.72 -4.44
CA VAL A 230 0.01 14.81 -4.37
C VAL A 230 -0.61 16.14 -4.80
N ALA A 231 -1.43 16.14 -5.87
CA ALA A 231 -2.11 17.34 -6.36
C ALA A 231 -3.07 17.93 -5.32
N GLU A 232 -3.81 17.09 -4.61
CA GLU A 232 -4.71 17.53 -3.54
C GLU A 232 -3.94 18.13 -2.36
N SER A 233 -2.79 17.55 -1.99
CA SER A 233 -1.91 18.13 -0.97
C SER A 233 -1.38 19.52 -1.37
N ILE A 234 -1.12 19.75 -2.67
CA ILE A 234 -0.77 21.07 -3.21
C ILE A 234 -1.96 22.04 -3.11
N VAL A 235 -3.16 21.62 -3.53
CA VAL A 235 -4.39 22.44 -3.43
C VAL A 235 -4.69 22.84 -1.99
N ARG A 236 -4.48 21.92 -1.04
CA ARG A 236 -4.65 22.14 0.40
C ARG A 236 -3.51 22.93 1.05
N LYS A 237 -2.48 23.28 0.29
CA LYS A 237 -1.31 24.06 0.75
C LYS A 237 -0.60 23.40 1.94
N LEU A 238 -0.43 22.08 1.88
CA LEU A 238 0.45 21.39 2.84
C LEU A 238 1.88 21.93 2.69
N PRO A 239 2.71 21.86 3.75
CA PRO A 239 4.10 22.29 3.67
C PRO A 239 4.84 21.56 2.55
N ALA A 240 5.64 22.29 1.76
CA ALA A 240 6.39 21.73 0.64
C ALA A 240 7.22 20.47 0.99
N PRO A 241 7.91 20.38 2.15
CA PRO A 241 8.59 19.15 2.55
C PRO A 241 7.68 17.93 2.67
N VAL A 242 6.44 18.11 3.13
CA VAL A 242 5.43 17.05 3.23
C VAL A 242 5.02 16.59 1.84
N VAL A 243 4.71 17.52 0.94
CA VAL A 243 4.31 17.22 -0.44
C VAL A 243 5.42 16.48 -1.20
N VAL A 244 6.68 16.94 -1.06
CA VAL A 244 7.84 16.29 -1.69
C VAL A 244 8.07 14.89 -1.10
N ALA A 245 8.00 14.73 0.22
CA ALA A 245 8.15 13.43 0.85
C ALA A 245 7.02 12.46 0.47
N GLN A 246 5.79 12.96 0.34
CA GLN A 246 4.62 12.22 -0.12
C GLN A 246 4.81 11.72 -1.56
N ALA A 247 5.30 12.59 -2.45
CA ALA A 247 5.57 12.22 -3.84
C ALA A 247 6.61 11.10 -3.96
N CYS A 248 7.50 10.93 -2.97
CA CYS A 248 8.48 9.85 -2.93
C CYS A 248 7.92 8.49 -2.48
N ALA A 249 6.62 8.32 -2.22
CA ALA A 249 6.10 7.02 -1.76
C ALA A 249 6.39 5.88 -2.74
N HIS A 250 6.15 6.09 -4.04
CA HIS A 250 6.32 5.06 -5.06
C HIS A 250 7.74 4.93 -5.63
N THR A 251 8.64 5.88 -5.33
CA THR A 251 10.09 5.78 -5.62
C THR A 251 10.86 6.89 -4.92
N HIS A 252 12.18 6.77 -4.83
CA HIS A 252 13.03 7.70 -4.07
C HIS A 252 14.03 8.45 -4.95
N PRO A 253 14.53 9.63 -4.54
CA PRO A 253 15.47 10.42 -5.34
C PRO A 253 16.93 9.96 -5.16
N GLY A 254 17.17 8.65 -5.06
CA GLY A 254 18.51 8.07 -4.82
C GLY A 254 19.37 7.99 -6.07
N THR A 255 18.75 7.99 -7.25
CA THR A 255 19.43 8.06 -8.54
C THR A 255 18.78 9.13 -9.41
N ALA A 256 19.49 9.61 -10.44
CA ALA A 256 18.93 10.58 -11.38
C ALA A 256 17.70 10.04 -12.13
N LYS A 257 17.64 8.73 -12.39
CA LYS A 257 16.51 8.08 -13.06
C LYS A 257 15.27 8.08 -12.17
N ASP A 258 15.43 7.68 -10.91
CA ASP A 258 14.31 7.58 -9.96
C ASP A 258 13.85 8.98 -9.53
N GLU A 259 14.78 9.93 -9.34
CA GLU A 259 14.44 11.33 -9.09
C GLU A 259 13.61 11.92 -10.24
N ALA A 260 13.92 11.59 -11.51
CA ALA A 260 13.15 12.08 -12.64
C ALA A 260 11.67 11.64 -12.62
N LEU A 261 11.37 10.45 -12.07
CA LEU A 261 9.98 10.00 -11.87
C LEU A 261 9.27 10.86 -10.81
N VAL A 262 9.90 11.08 -9.65
CA VAL A 262 9.34 11.95 -8.59
C VAL A 262 9.10 13.37 -9.12
N VAL A 263 10.05 13.92 -9.87
CA VAL A 263 9.91 15.24 -10.52
C VAL A 263 8.74 15.23 -11.51
N GLY A 264 8.56 14.15 -12.28
CA GLY A 264 7.43 13.98 -13.19
C GLY A 264 6.08 13.99 -12.47
N TRP A 265 5.97 13.30 -11.33
CA TRP A 265 4.75 13.27 -10.51
C TRP A 265 4.44 14.62 -9.89
N ILE A 266 5.43 15.33 -9.36
CA ILE A 266 5.25 16.70 -8.84
C ILE A 266 4.81 17.65 -9.95
N LYS A 267 5.39 17.55 -11.16
CA LYS A 267 4.96 18.35 -12.31
C LYS A 267 3.52 18.07 -12.72
N ALA A 268 3.14 16.79 -12.82
CA ALA A 268 1.76 16.42 -13.14
C ALA A 268 0.79 16.95 -12.07
N ALA A 269 1.12 16.77 -10.80
CA ALA A 269 0.33 17.25 -9.68
C ALA A 269 0.19 18.79 -9.67
N ALA A 270 1.29 19.50 -9.94
CA ALA A 270 1.30 20.96 -9.99
C ALA A 270 0.51 21.52 -11.19
N LEU A 271 0.56 20.85 -12.35
CA LEU A 271 -0.28 21.17 -13.51
C LEU A 271 -1.77 21.04 -13.18
N LEU A 272 -2.15 19.95 -12.48
CA LEU A 272 -3.52 19.75 -12.02
C LEU A 272 -3.93 20.81 -10.99
N ALA A 273 -3.05 21.15 -10.05
CA ALA A 273 -3.32 22.14 -9.02
C ALA A 273 -3.25 23.60 -9.51
N GLY A 274 -2.78 23.84 -10.75
CA GLY A 274 -2.57 25.20 -11.27
C GLY A 274 -1.46 25.96 -10.54
N VAL A 275 -0.44 25.27 -10.05
CA VAL A 275 0.65 25.83 -9.24
C VAL A 275 1.98 25.72 -9.99
N ASP A 276 2.84 26.75 -9.88
CA ASP A 276 4.23 26.66 -10.30
C ASP A 276 5.04 25.89 -9.22
N PRO A 277 5.55 24.68 -9.54
CA PRO A 277 6.21 23.84 -8.54
C PRO A 277 7.55 24.39 -8.07
N VAL A 278 8.21 25.28 -8.81
CA VAL A 278 9.46 25.93 -8.36
C VAL A 278 9.12 27.05 -7.38
N ARG A 279 8.11 27.88 -7.68
CA ARG A 279 7.67 28.94 -6.76
C ARG A 279 7.03 28.42 -5.48
N ALA A 280 6.54 27.19 -5.49
CA ALA A 280 5.99 26.50 -4.33
C ALA A 280 7.02 25.66 -3.57
N ASP A 281 8.32 25.80 -3.89
CA ASP A 281 9.43 25.07 -3.26
C ASP A 281 9.34 23.54 -3.37
N LEU A 282 8.56 23.03 -4.33
CA LEU A 282 8.42 21.59 -4.59
C LEU A 282 9.55 21.06 -5.47
N LEU A 283 10.09 21.90 -6.36
CA LEU A 283 11.20 21.60 -7.26
C LEU A 283 12.29 22.67 -7.15
N ALA A 284 13.54 22.28 -7.40
CA ALA A 284 14.67 23.20 -7.45
C ALA A 284 14.53 24.21 -8.61
N PRO A 285 15.27 25.34 -8.58
CA PRO A 285 15.35 26.27 -9.70
C PRO A 285 15.59 25.54 -11.04
N GLY A 286 14.77 25.88 -12.05
CA GLY A 286 14.78 25.22 -13.35
C GLY A 286 13.92 23.95 -13.44
N GLY A 287 13.35 23.46 -12.33
CA GLY A 287 12.33 22.42 -12.32
C GLY A 287 12.79 21.04 -12.82
N LYS A 288 14.10 20.76 -12.77
CA LYS A 288 14.68 19.49 -13.25
C LYS A 288 14.97 18.47 -12.16
N THR A 289 15.01 18.91 -10.90
CA THR A 289 15.37 18.10 -9.74
C THR A 289 14.56 18.52 -8.53
N LEU A 290 14.58 17.71 -7.47
CA LEU A 290 14.08 18.12 -6.16
C LEU A 290 15.01 19.17 -5.53
N PRO A 291 14.53 19.96 -4.55
CA PRO A 291 15.38 20.86 -3.78
C PRO A 291 16.58 20.14 -3.13
N LEU A 292 17.70 20.85 -3.00
CA LEU A 292 18.86 20.39 -2.24
C LEU A 292 18.84 21.00 -0.82
N PRO A 293 19.25 20.23 0.21
CA PRO A 293 19.57 18.80 0.17
C PRO A 293 18.30 17.94 -0.04
N ARG A 294 18.45 16.75 -0.66
CA ARG A 294 17.34 15.78 -0.68
C ARG A 294 17.07 15.35 0.75
N ARG A 295 15.84 15.56 1.21
CA ARG A 295 15.46 15.28 2.59
C ARG A 295 15.25 13.79 2.82
N ALA A 296 15.66 13.30 3.99
CA ALA A 296 15.55 11.88 4.33
C ALA A 296 14.11 11.39 4.39
N GLU A 297 13.16 12.27 4.74
CA GLU A 297 11.75 11.91 4.87
C GLU A 297 11.17 11.30 3.59
N GLY A 298 11.59 11.73 2.41
CA GLY A 298 11.16 11.11 1.15
C GLY A 298 11.62 9.66 1.00
N PHE A 299 12.85 9.33 1.45
CA PHE A 299 13.35 7.96 1.45
C PHE A 299 12.61 7.10 2.49
N LEU A 300 12.31 7.67 3.65
CA LEU A 300 11.58 6.99 4.72
C LEU A 300 10.14 6.67 4.33
N VAL A 301 9.47 7.58 3.62
CA VAL A 301 8.12 7.35 3.10
C VAL A 301 8.14 6.24 2.05
N HIS A 302 9.13 6.24 1.17
CA HIS A 302 9.32 5.17 0.19
C HIS A 302 9.55 3.79 0.86
N LEU A 303 10.46 3.74 1.84
CA LEU A 303 10.74 2.51 2.59
C LEU A 303 9.54 2.06 3.42
N GLY A 304 8.75 2.99 3.95
CA GLY A 304 7.53 2.72 4.69
C GLY A 304 6.46 2.05 3.83
N ASP A 305 6.34 2.45 2.56
CA ASP A 305 5.33 1.93 1.62
C ASP A 305 5.69 0.59 0.95
N HIS A 306 6.82 -0.04 1.32
CA HIS A 306 7.32 -1.27 0.67
C HIS A 306 6.59 -2.58 1.04
N ASP A 307 5.52 -2.54 1.82
CA ASP A 307 4.69 -3.71 2.16
C ASP A 307 4.31 -4.53 0.91
N PHE A 308 4.02 -3.86 -0.22
CA PHE A 308 3.58 -4.47 -1.46
C PHE A 308 4.49 -5.60 -1.96
N VAL A 309 5.79 -5.58 -1.61
CA VAL A 309 6.77 -6.62 -1.98
C VAL A 309 6.28 -8.01 -1.55
N LEU A 310 5.65 -8.11 -0.38
CA LEU A 310 5.08 -9.38 0.10
C LEU A 310 3.56 -9.43 -0.05
N SER A 311 2.84 -8.34 0.18
CA SER A 311 1.38 -8.39 0.21
C SER A 311 0.72 -8.55 -1.15
N VAL A 312 1.36 -8.12 -2.25
CA VAL A 312 0.87 -8.37 -3.61
C VAL A 312 0.87 -9.87 -3.93
N PRO A 313 2.01 -10.58 -3.89
CA PRO A 313 2.01 -12.01 -4.18
C PRO A 313 1.18 -12.80 -3.16
N ALA A 314 1.17 -12.41 -1.87
CA ALA A 314 0.30 -13.03 -0.86
C ALA A 314 -1.19 -13.00 -1.25
N ALA A 315 -1.70 -11.84 -1.70
CA ALA A 315 -3.08 -11.71 -2.15
C ALA A 315 -3.35 -12.56 -3.41
N GLN A 316 -2.40 -12.60 -4.34
CA GLN A 316 -2.50 -13.40 -5.58
C GLN A 316 -2.50 -14.91 -5.31
N TRP A 317 -1.73 -15.39 -4.33
CA TRP A 317 -1.69 -16.82 -3.99
C TRP A 317 -2.89 -17.29 -3.18
N VAL A 318 -3.44 -16.42 -2.31
CA VAL A 318 -4.59 -16.77 -1.46
C VAL A 318 -5.91 -16.70 -2.22
N THR A 319 -6.06 -15.79 -3.19
CA THR A 319 -7.34 -15.60 -3.89
C THR A 319 -7.84 -16.86 -4.62
N PRO A 320 -7.00 -17.64 -5.34
CA PRO A 320 -7.41 -18.93 -5.91
C PRO A 320 -7.85 -19.94 -4.85
N ALA A 321 -7.18 -19.99 -3.70
CA ALA A 321 -7.58 -20.88 -2.60
C ALA A 321 -8.97 -20.51 -2.05
N LEU A 322 -9.27 -19.22 -1.90
CA LEU A 322 -10.62 -18.76 -1.52
C LEU A 322 -11.66 -19.04 -2.60
N ARG A 323 -11.30 -18.94 -3.88
CA ARG A 323 -12.20 -19.28 -4.99
C ARG A 323 -12.57 -20.76 -4.95
N ASN A 324 -11.58 -21.66 -4.88
CA ASN A 324 -11.82 -23.09 -4.79
C ASN A 324 -12.68 -23.45 -3.57
N LEU A 325 -12.41 -22.81 -2.43
CA LEU A 325 -13.22 -22.98 -1.23
C LEU A 325 -14.68 -22.54 -1.43
N ALA A 326 -14.90 -21.41 -2.10
CA ALA A 326 -16.23 -20.91 -2.40
C ALA A 326 -17.03 -21.88 -3.29
N GLU A 327 -16.37 -22.48 -4.28
CA GLU A 327 -16.96 -23.52 -5.13
C GLU A 327 -17.32 -24.78 -4.31
N GLU A 328 -16.37 -25.29 -3.52
CA GLU A 328 -16.52 -26.57 -2.81
C GLU A 328 -17.45 -26.53 -1.60
N LYS A 329 -17.47 -25.41 -0.84
CA LYS A 329 -18.15 -25.32 0.46
C LYS A 329 -19.34 -24.38 0.49
N TYR A 330 -19.40 -23.44 -0.46
CA TYR A 330 -20.48 -22.45 -0.53
C TYR A 330 -21.34 -22.64 -1.79
N GLY A 331 -20.94 -23.55 -2.69
CA GLY A 331 -21.72 -23.94 -3.86
C GLY A 331 -21.71 -22.91 -5.00
N LEU A 332 -20.79 -21.94 -4.98
CA LEU A 332 -20.71 -20.89 -5.99
C LEU A 332 -20.26 -21.47 -7.32
N LYS A 333 -20.91 -21.06 -8.42
CA LYS A 333 -20.59 -21.53 -9.77
C LYS A 333 -20.78 -20.41 -10.80
N GLY A 334 -20.07 -20.53 -11.92
CA GLY A 334 -20.23 -19.61 -13.06
C GLY A 334 -20.18 -18.14 -12.66
N ALA A 335 -21.25 -17.40 -12.98
CA ALA A 335 -21.34 -15.96 -12.71
C ALA A 335 -21.22 -15.57 -11.22
N ASP A 336 -21.50 -16.48 -10.27
CA ASP A 336 -21.34 -16.19 -8.85
C ASP A 336 -19.87 -15.96 -8.46
N LEU A 337 -18.96 -16.69 -9.13
CA LEU A 337 -17.53 -16.64 -8.89
C LEU A 337 -16.88 -15.38 -9.45
N ASP A 338 -17.51 -14.78 -10.47
CA ASP A 338 -17.05 -13.55 -11.13
C ASP A 338 -17.86 -12.32 -10.68
N GLY A 339 -18.83 -12.51 -9.78
CA GLY A 339 -19.79 -11.50 -9.36
C GLY A 339 -19.78 -11.21 -7.87
N LEU A 340 -20.83 -10.50 -7.43
CA LEU A 340 -21.01 -10.08 -6.05
C LEU A 340 -20.87 -11.21 -5.02
N PRO A 341 -21.39 -12.45 -5.23
CA PRO A 341 -21.31 -13.50 -4.23
C PRO A 341 -19.87 -13.82 -3.82
N PHE A 342 -18.98 -14.11 -4.77
CA PHE A 342 -17.58 -14.39 -4.47
C PHE A 342 -16.83 -13.14 -4.02
N ASN A 343 -17.07 -12.00 -4.67
CA ASN A 343 -16.34 -10.78 -4.35
C ASN A 343 -16.60 -10.32 -2.91
N ASN A 344 -17.85 -10.40 -2.43
CA ASN A 344 -18.17 -10.07 -1.04
C ASN A 344 -17.65 -11.13 -0.06
N PHE A 345 -17.69 -12.42 -0.40
CA PHE A 345 -17.06 -13.46 0.40
C PHE A 345 -15.57 -13.20 0.60
N ARG A 346 -14.82 -13.00 -0.49
CA ARG A 346 -13.40 -12.63 -0.47
C ARG A 346 -13.17 -11.36 0.35
N ASN A 347 -13.93 -10.31 0.07
CA ASN A 347 -13.80 -9.01 0.74
C ASN A 347 -14.00 -9.14 2.25
N TYR A 348 -15.02 -9.85 2.70
CA TYR A 348 -15.29 -10.04 4.12
C TYR A 348 -14.20 -10.88 4.79
N VAL A 349 -13.81 -11.99 4.18
CA VAL A 349 -12.72 -12.84 4.69
C VAL A 349 -11.42 -12.04 4.81
N PHE A 350 -11.06 -11.25 3.80
CA PHE A 350 -9.89 -10.38 3.86
C PHE A 350 -10.03 -9.26 4.88
N ALA A 351 -11.21 -8.65 5.04
CA ALA A 351 -11.43 -7.63 6.06
C ALA A 351 -11.28 -8.20 7.48
N GLN A 352 -11.72 -9.44 7.74
CA GLN A 352 -11.62 -10.07 9.06
C GLN A 352 -10.22 -10.65 9.34
N VAL A 353 -9.63 -11.33 8.36
CA VAL A 353 -8.44 -12.17 8.54
C VAL A 353 -7.18 -11.51 7.96
N SER A 354 -7.29 -10.70 6.91
CA SER A 354 -6.25 -10.22 5.98
C SER A 354 -5.68 -11.30 5.07
N ALA A 355 -5.33 -10.90 3.84
CA ALA A 355 -4.60 -11.75 2.90
C ALA A 355 -3.25 -12.22 3.48
N MET A 356 -2.58 -11.39 4.29
CA MET A 356 -1.29 -11.72 4.90
C MET A 356 -1.37 -12.87 5.90
N ARG A 357 -2.39 -12.87 6.78
CA ARG A 357 -2.59 -13.98 7.73
C ARG A 357 -3.00 -15.27 7.02
N LEU A 358 -3.84 -15.15 5.98
CA LEU A 358 -4.22 -16.30 5.14
C LEU A 358 -3.01 -16.86 4.39
N TYR A 359 -2.14 -15.99 3.87
CA TYR A 359 -0.90 -16.41 3.23
C TYR A 359 0.03 -17.12 4.22
N GLY A 360 0.19 -16.59 5.44
CA GLY A 360 0.96 -17.28 6.49
C GLY A 360 0.41 -18.68 6.79
N ALA A 361 -0.91 -18.84 6.82
CA ALA A 361 -1.55 -20.15 6.99
C ALA A 361 -1.33 -21.06 5.76
N LEU A 362 -1.49 -20.53 4.55
CA LEU A 362 -1.23 -21.25 3.30
C LEU A 362 0.21 -21.77 3.23
N ALA A 363 1.18 -20.91 3.52
CA ALA A 363 2.60 -21.24 3.45
C ALA A 363 3.02 -22.27 4.50
N ALA A 364 2.43 -22.23 5.70
CA ALA A 364 2.80 -23.11 6.79
C ALA A 364 2.04 -24.45 6.80
N GLN A 365 0.78 -24.45 6.39
CA GLN A 365 -0.18 -25.55 6.63
C GLN A 365 -1.02 -25.91 5.41
N GLY A 366 -0.89 -25.19 4.30
CA GLY A 366 -1.59 -25.46 3.04
C GLY A 366 -3.05 -24.97 3.01
N PRO A 367 -3.80 -25.32 1.94
CA PRO A 367 -5.14 -24.79 1.66
C PRO A 367 -6.18 -25.09 2.74
N ALA A 368 -6.06 -26.20 3.48
CA ALA A 368 -6.99 -26.54 4.55
C ALA A 368 -7.01 -25.48 5.67
N ALA A 369 -5.84 -24.95 6.04
CA ALA A 369 -5.77 -23.89 7.06
C ALA A 369 -6.35 -22.55 6.57
N VAL A 370 -6.26 -22.27 5.27
CA VAL A 370 -6.96 -21.12 4.65
C VAL A 370 -8.47 -21.30 4.77
N ALA A 371 -8.97 -22.52 4.48
CA ALA A 371 -10.37 -22.86 4.58
C ALA A 371 -10.92 -22.72 6.01
N GLU A 372 -10.19 -23.18 7.02
CA GLU A 372 -10.56 -23.02 8.43
C GLU A 372 -10.67 -21.55 8.83
N LEU A 373 -9.68 -20.73 8.47
CA LEU A 373 -9.70 -19.29 8.77
C LEU A 373 -10.84 -18.56 8.05
N ALA A 374 -11.11 -18.91 6.80
CA ALA A 374 -12.23 -18.35 6.04
C ALA A 374 -13.58 -18.77 6.66
N ALA A 375 -13.73 -20.04 7.04
CA ALA A 375 -14.93 -20.58 7.70
C ALA A 375 -15.18 -19.96 9.09
N ALA A 376 -14.12 -19.52 9.78
CA ALA A 376 -14.25 -18.76 11.02
C ALA A 376 -14.87 -17.37 10.79
N ALA A 377 -14.70 -16.77 9.60
CA ALA A 377 -15.27 -15.48 9.25
C ALA A 377 -16.67 -15.60 8.62
N VAL A 378 -16.86 -16.52 7.68
CA VAL A 378 -18.13 -16.73 6.99
C VAL A 378 -18.49 -18.20 7.12
N ARG A 379 -19.68 -18.51 7.63
CA ARG A 379 -20.19 -19.87 7.64
C ARG A 379 -20.96 -20.15 6.35
N PRO A 380 -20.85 -21.36 5.78
CA PRO A 380 -21.80 -21.84 4.79
C PRO A 380 -23.24 -21.68 5.29
N ALA A 381 -24.18 -21.55 4.36
CA ALA A 381 -25.61 -21.46 4.66
C ALA A 381 -26.12 -22.74 5.37
#